data_AF-A0A7W1GLM6-F1
#
_entry.id   AF-A0A7W1GLM6-F1
#
_cell.length_a   1.000
_cell.length_b   1.000
_cell.length_c   1.000
_cell.angle_alpha   90.00
_cell.angle_beta   90.00
_cell.angle_gamma   90.00
#
_symmetry.space_group_name_H-M   'P 1'
#
loop_
_entity.id
_entity.type
_entity.pdbx_description
1 polymer ?
#
loop_
_entity_poly.entity_id
_entity_poly.type
_entity_poly.pdbx_seq_one_letter_code
_entity_poly.pdbx_strand_id
1 'polypeptide(L)'
;MGKYGTDLPSKSPDRSVERVESYLRKQGFWKTGRPGKEVWKRNARTRLLSPEYISITPGDGHVHLEAWIRAITPFVGLWVGKVNPLKGAPFSFASKDRLRKRLDQIERLVG
;
A
#
# COMPACT_ATOMS: atom_id res chain seq x y z
N MET A 1 -6.70 2.95 14.31
CA MET A 1 -5.92 1.77 13.86
C MET A 1 -6.47 1.31 12.51
N GLY A 2 -5.67 1.30 11.44
CA GLY A 2 -6.20 1.05 10.09
C GLY A 2 -5.19 0.97 8.94
N LYS A 3 -3.89 0.92 9.24
CA LYS A 3 -2.84 0.71 8.24
C LYS A 3 -2.08 -0.56 8.59
N TYR A 4 -1.61 -1.27 7.57
CA TYR A 4 -0.52 -2.21 7.69
C TYR A 4 0.79 -1.40 7.69
N GLY A 5 1.70 -1.70 8.61
CA GLY A 5 3.01 -1.07 8.70
C GLY A 5 4.02 -2.16 9.04
N THR A 6 5.12 -2.23 8.30
CA THR A 6 6.22 -3.16 8.57
C THR A 6 7.54 -2.50 8.24
N ASP A 7 8.56 -2.84 9.02
CA ASP A 7 9.94 -2.43 8.77
C ASP A 7 10.68 -3.60 8.13
N LEU A 8 11.23 -3.37 6.94
CA LEU A 8 11.96 -4.37 6.18
C LEU A 8 13.46 -4.07 6.27
N PRO A 9 14.29 -4.96 6.81
CA PRO A 9 15.73 -4.72 6.87
C PRO A 9 16.29 -4.60 5.45
N SER A 10 17.11 -3.59 5.19
CA SER A 10 17.77 -3.40 3.90
C SER A 10 19.18 -2.84 4.09
N LYS A 11 20.15 -3.47 3.42
CA LYS A 11 21.53 -2.98 3.34
C LYS A 11 21.69 -1.74 2.46
N SER A 12 20.69 -1.42 1.66
CA SER A 12 20.70 -0.26 0.76
C SER A 12 19.27 0.30 0.63
N PRO A 13 18.76 0.97 1.69
CA PRO A 13 17.38 1.42 1.75
C PRO A 13 16.96 2.24 0.52
N ASP A 14 17.80 3.18 0.09
CA ASP A 14 17.50 4.04 -1.07
C ASP A 14 17.32 3.26 -2.38
N ARG A 15 18.20 2.28 -2.64
CA ARG A 15 18.07 1.41 -3.82
C ARG A 15 16.85 0.49 -3.73
N SER A 16 16.55 -0.02 -2.53
CA SER A 16 15.36 -0.83 -2.31
C SER A 16 14.09 -0.02 -2.58
N VAL A 17 14.04 1.23 -2.11
CA VAL A 17 12.94 2.17 -2.39
C VAL A 17 12.78 2.35 -3.90
N GLU A 18 13.85 2.70 -4.62
CA GLU A 18 13.79 2.93 -6.08
C GLU A 18 13.27 1.71 -6.87
N ARG A 19 13.69 0.49 -6.48
CA ARG A 19 13.18 -0.75 -7.06
C ARG A 19 11.69 -0.93 -6.82
N VAL A 20 11.24 -0.68 -5.59
CA VAL A 20 9.82 -0.81 -5.26
C VAL A 20 9.00 0.27 -5.96
N GLU A 21 9.48 1.50 -6.03
CA GLU A 21 8.85 2.58 -6.79
C GLU A 21 8.67 2.21 -8.27
N SER A 22 9.72 1.65 -8.88
CA SER A 22 9.68 1.16 -10.25
C SER A 22 8.66 0.02 -10.44
N TYR A 23 8.59 -0.91 -9.48
CA TYR A 23 7.58 -1.96 -9.47
C TYR A 23 6.16 -1.39 -9.36
N LEU A 24 5.93 -0.44 -8.44
CA LEU A 24 4.62 0.19 -8.23
C LEU A 24 4.15 0.94 -9.49
N ARG A 25 5.04 1.65 -10.19
CA ARG A 25 4.73 2.26 -11.51
C ARG A 25 4.27 1.21 -12.52
N LYS A 26 5.01 0.10 -12.66
CA LYS A 26 4.65 -1.00 -13.57
C LYS A 26 3.30 -1.62 -13.20
N GLN A 27 2.95 -1.64 -11.92
CA GLN A 27 1.66 -2.12 -11.43
C GLN A 27 0.52 -1.11 -11.63
N GLY A 28 0.78 0.09 -12.15
CA GLY A 28 -0.23 1.11 -12.40
C GLY A 28 -0.61 1.91 -11.15
N PHE A 29 0.28 1.98 -10.15
CA PHE A 29 0.20 2.99 -9.11
C PHE A 29 0.78 4.31 -9.62
N TRP A 30 0.25 5.41 -9.12
CA TRP A 30 0.83 6.73 -9.30
C TRP A 30 1.17 7.36 -7.95
N LYS A 31 2.24 8.14 -7.90
CA LYS A 31 2.56 8.95 -6.72
C LYS A 31 1.53 10.07 -6.57
N THR A 32 1.10 10.32 -5.34
CA THR A 32 0.26 11.45 -4.94
C THR A 32 0.65 11.88 -3.53
N GLY A 33 0.34 13.12 -3.14
CA GLY A 33 0.70 13.64 -1.81
C GLY A 33 1.58 14.88 -1.91
N ARG A 34 2.20 15.23 -0.78
CA ARG A 34 3.12 16.37 -0.67
C ARG A 34 4.57 15.85 -0.70
N PRO A 35 5.55 16.68 -1.13
CA PRO A 35 6.97 16.35 -1.02
C PRO A 35 7.30 15.91 0.42
N GLY A 36 7.96 14.76 0.58
CA GLY A 36 8.26 14.16 1.89
C GLY A 36 7.11 13.39 2.56
N LYS A 37 5.91 13.38 1.98
CA LYS A 37 4.76 12.54 2.38
C LYS A 37 4.09 11.94 1.15
N GLU A 38 4.90 11.46 0.23
CA GLU A 38 4.43 10.84 -1.00
C GLU A 38 3.82 9.46 -0.71
N VAL A 39 2.68 9.21 -1.32
CA VAL A 39 1.97 7.95 -1.22
C VAL A 39 1.64 7.45 -2.62
N TRP A 40 1.88 6.18 -2.85
CA TRP A 40 1.50 5.49 -4.06
C TRP A 40 0.04 5.10 -3.98
N LYS A 41 -0.75 5.66 -4.89
CA LYS A 41 -2.19 5.40 -4.98
C LYS A 41 -2.49 4.60 -6.23
N ARG A 42 -3.41 3.65 -6.10
CA ARG A 42 -4.04 2.98 -7.23
C ARG A 42 -5.55 3.03 -7.04
N ASN A 43 -6.26 3.69 -7.95
CA ASN A 43 -7.72 3.55 -8.02
C ASN A 43 -8.02 2.16 -8.58
N ALA A 44 -9.06 1.53 -8.04
CA ALA A 44 -9.63 0.42 -8.76
C ALA A 44 -10.47 0.96 -9.92
N ARG A 45 -10.36 0.32 -11.09
CA ARG A 45 -11.15 0.65 -12.29
C ARG A 45 -12.67 0.47 -12.07
N THR A 46 -13.08 -0.14 -10.96
CA THR A 46 -14.47 -0.51 -10.68
C THR A 46 -14.91 0.17 -9.39
N ARG A 47 -16.09 0.82 -9.39
CA ARG A 47 -16.74 1.48 -8.23
C ARG A 47 -16.89 0.57 -6.99
N LEU A 48 -16.80 -0.75 -7.16
CA LEU A 48 -16.88 -1.75 -6.08
C LEU A 48 -15.57 -1.97 -5.31
N LEU A 49 -14.44 -1.54 -5.86
CA LEU A 49 -13.13 -1.85 -5.29
C LEU A 49 -12.53 -0.61 -4.62
N SER A 50 -12.14 -0.79 -3.37
CA SER A 50 -11.62 0.26 -2.51
C SER A 50 -10.21 0.70 -2.97
N PRO A 51 -9.91 2.01 -3.05
CA PRO A 51 -8.59 2.47 -3.49
C PRO A 51 -7.48 2.03 -2.54
N GLU A 52 -6.38 1.58 -3.13
CA GLU A 52 -5.21 1.06 -2.44
C GLU A 52 -4.14 2.16 -2.33
N TYR A 53 -3.51 2.23 -1.17
CA TYR A 53 -2.47 3.19 -0.85
C TYR A 53 -1.27 2.47 -0.26
N ILE A 54 -0.07 2.83 -0.72
CA ILE A 54 1.20 2.32 -0.24
C ILE A 54 2.14 3.52 0.00
N SER A 55 2.77 3.60 1.15
CA SER A 55 3.82 4.56 1.45
C SER A 55 5.10 3.78 1.77
N ILE A 56 6.20 4.24 1.21
CA ILE A 56 7.50 3.63 1.38
C ILE A 56 8.46 4.74 1.75
N THR A 57 9.21 4.55 2.83
CA THR A 57 10.16 5.53 3.31
C THR A 57 11.46 4.83 3.68
N PRO A 58 12.61 5.27 3.14
CA PRO A 58 13.90 4.76 3.58
C PRO A 58 14.14 5.19 5.04
N GLY A 59 14.57 4.24 5.86
CA GLY A 59 15.02 4.46 7.23
C GLY A 59 16.47 3.96 7.39
N ASP A 60 17.05 4.15 8.57
CA ASP A 60 18.43 3.75 8.83
C ASP A 60 18.55 2.22 8.92
N GLY A 61 19.11 1.58 7.89
CA GLY A 61 19.23 0.13 7.77
C GLY A 61 17.92 -0.63 7.51
N HIS A 62 16.81 0.08 7.26
CA HIS A 62 15.50 -0.53 7.00
C HIS A 62 14.67 0.32 6.02
N VAL A 63 13.61 -0.27 5.48
CA VAL A 63 12.60 0.41 4.66
C VAL A 63 11.27 0.29 5.38
N HIS A 64 10.70 1.43 5.76
CA HIS A 64 9.38 1.49 6.36
C HIS A 64 8.32 1.39 5.27
N LEU A 65 7.49 0.36 5.33
CA LEU A 65 6.41 0.10 4.38
C LEU A 65 5.07 0.23 5.09
N GLU A 66 4.30 1.25 4.72
CA GLU A 66 2.90 1.36 5.10
C GLU A 66 1.99 1.00 3.93
N ALA A 67 0.93 0.23 4.17
CA ALA A 67 -0.12 -0.03 3.20
C ALA A 67 -1.50 0.07 3.83
N TRP A 68 -2.45 0.70 3.15
CA TRP A 68 -3.84 0.73 3.59
C TRP A 68 -4.82 0.75 2.43
N ILE A 69 -6.03 0.30 2.73
CA ILE A 69 -7.16 0.38 1.80
C ILE A 69 -8.15 1.37 2.39
N ARG A 70 -8.68 2.26 1.55
CA ARG A 70 -9.78 3.14 1.97
C ARG A 70 -11.09 2.42 1.64
N ALA A 71 -11.73 1.83 2.64
CA ALA A 71 -12.96 1.10 2.42
C ALA A 71 -14.07 2.04 1.93
N ILE A 72 -14.68 1.68 0.81
CA ILE A 72 -15.93 2.29 0.35
C ILE A 72 -17.03 1.30 0.70
N THR A 73 -17.85 1.64 1.68
CA THR A 73 -19.04 0.87 2.02
C THR A 73 -20.06 1.04 0.90
N PRO A 74 -20.74 -0.03 0.42
CA PRO A 74 -21.82 0.10 -0.56
C PRO A 74 -23.08 0.78 0.00
N PHE A 75 -23.10 1.16 1.28
CA PHE A 75 -24.16 1.97 1.87
C PHE A 75 -23.99 3.45 1.47
N VAL A 76 -25.01 3.99 0.82
CA VAL A 76 -25.13 5.41 0.46
C VAL A 76 -24.86 6.27 1.69
N GLY A 77 -23.71 6.97 1.71
CA GLY A 77 -23.41 8.02 2.69
C GLY A 77 -22.42 7.67 3.82
N LEU A 78 -21.97 6.42 4.00
CA LEU A 78 -21.04 6.08 5.11
C LEU A 78 -19.59 5.82 4.64
N TRP A 79 -18.72 6.81 4.82
CA TRP A 79 -17.28 6.70 4.62
C TRP A 79 -16.60 6.02 5.81
N VAL A 80 -16.37 4.71 5.75
CA VAL A 80 -15.68 3.97 6.82
C VAL A 80 -14.15 4.08 6.64
N GLY A 81 -13.60 5.22 7.02
CA GLY A 81 -12.20 5.40 7.45
C GLY A 81 -11.05 4.77 6.64
N LYS A 82 -9.86 4.74 7.25
CA LYS A 82 -8.71 3.95 6.76
C LYS A 82 -8.84 2.55 7.36
N VAL A 83 -8.88 1.51 6.53
CA VAL A 83 -9.09 0.15 7.01
C VAL A 83 -7.82 -0.66 6.81
N ASN A 84 -7.43 -1.39 7.86
CA ASN A 84 -6.28 -2.28 7.75
C ASN A 84 -6.68 -3.39 6.77
N PRO A 85 -5.95 -3.50 5.63
CA PRO A 85 -6.28 -4.48 4.61
C PRO A 85 -6.27 -5.90 5.17
N LEU A 86 -5.39 -6.21 6.12
CA LEU A 86 -5.23 -7.56 6.64
C LEU A 86 -6.22 -7.91 7.77
N LYS A 87 -6.82 -6.93 8.47
CA LYS A 87 -7.59 -7.20 9.69
C LYS A 87 -9.09 -6.87 9.68
N GLY A 88 -9.66 -6.15 8.69
CA GLY A 88 -10.98 -5.51 8.96
C GLY A 88 -12.06 -5.44 7.89
N ALA A 89 -11.82 -5.71 6.60
CA ALA A 89 -12.90 -5.56 5.61
C ALA A 89 -13.59 -6.90 5.29
N PRO A 90 -14.90 -7.10 5.62
CA PRO A 90 -15.66 -8.28 5.22
C PRO A 90 -15.92 -8.34 3.70
N PHE A 91 -15.78 -7.21 2.98
CA PHE A 91 -16.10 -7.08 1.54
C PHE A 91 -14.88 -7.01 0.62
N SER A 92 -13.71 -7.54 1.01
CA SER A 92 -12.48 -7.30 0.22
C SER A 92 -11.52 -8.49 0.13
N PHE A 93 -12.00 -9.74 0.18
CA PHE A 93 -11.13 -10.93 0.07
C PHE A 93 -10.19 -10.87 -1.16
N ALA A 94 -10.72 -10.47 -2.32
CA ALA A 94 -9.92 -10.31 -3.54
C ALA A 94 -8.87 -9.19 -3.45
N SER A 95 -9.17 -8.06 -2.80
CA SER A 95 -8.18 -6.99 -2.58
C SER A 95 -7.14 -7.37 -1.53
N LYS A 96 -7.51 -8.18 -0.53
CA LYS A 96 -6.60 -8.69 0.50
C LYS A 96 -5.54 -9.60 -0.10
N ASP A 97 -5.93 -10.62 -0.86
CA ASP A 97 -4.98 -11.54 -1.50
C ASP A 97 -4.09 -10.82 -2.50
N ARG A 98 -4.66 -9.86 -3.24
CA ARG A 98 -3.89 -9.07 -4.20
C ARG A 98 -2.88 -8.16 -3.52
N LEU A 99 -3.25 -7.52 -2.40
CA LEU A 99 -2.32 -6.69 -1.65
C LEU A 99 -1.26 -7.54 -0.96
N ARG A 100 -1.63 -8.69 -0.39
CA ARG A 100 -0.69 -9.63 0.25
C ARG A 100 0.38 -10.09 -0.74
N LYS A 101 -0.02 -10.56 -1.93
CA LYS A 101 0.92 -10.93 -3.01
C LYS A 101 1.86 -9.79 -3.40
N ARG A 102 1.40 -8.53 -3.31
CA ARG A 102 2.24 -7.36 -3.58
C ARG A 102 3.20 -7.07 -2.42
N LEU A 103 2.73 -7.17 -1.18
CA LEU A 103 3.58 -7.02 0.00
C LEU A 103 4.68 -8.08 0.00
N ASP A 104 4.35 -9.34 -0.28
CA ASP A 104 5.33 -10.43 -0.41
C ASP A 104 6.35 -10.14 -1.52
N GLN A 105 5.91 -9.56 -2.64
CA GLN A 105 6.80 -9.17 -3.73
C GLN A 105 7.69 -7.98 -3.37
N ILE A 106 7.16 -7.01 -2.61
CA ILE A 106 7.92 -5.86 -2.10
C ILE A 106 8.99 -6.34 -1.11
N GLU A 107 8.63 -7.24 -0.21
CA GLU A 107 9.54 -7.85 0.75
C GLU A 107 10.71 -8.56 0.06
N ARG A 108 10.42 -9.33 -1.01
CA ARG A 108 11.45 -9.95 -1.87
C ARG A 108 12.32 -8.97 -2.66
N LEU A 109 11.86 -7.74 -2.89
CA LEU A 109 12.64 -6.72 -3.59
C LEU A 109 13.53 -5.91 -2.64
N VAL A 110 13.15 -5.87 -1.36
CA VAL A 110 13.85 -5.13 -0.30
C VAL A 110 14.93 -5.99 0.36
N GLY A 111 14.61 -7.24 0.69
CA GLY A 111 15.57 -8.25 1.19
C GLY A 111 16.45 -8.81 0.09
#